data_AF-A0A1G3UHZ7-F1
#
_entry.id   AF-A0A1G3UHZ7-F1
#
_cell.length_a   1.000
_cell.length_b   1.000
_cell.length_c   1.000
_cell.angle_alpha   90.00
_cell.angle_beta   90.00
_cell.angle_gamma   90.00
#
_symmetry.space_group_name_H-M   'P 1'
#
loop_
_entity.id
_entity.type
_entity.pdbx_description
1 polymer ?
#
loop_
_entity_poly.entity_id
_entity_poly.type
_entity_poly.pdbx_seq_one_letter_code
_entity_poly.pdbx_strand_id
1 'polypeptide(L)'
;MKYLITLLFLTKLLNASMLLGANSYCIEDFYIKAGSFYYLRSDNSTWYSTTTDTYTATVRPNYIYDSATNQCNPNMSYILGMQETEYNFLLGLVGLIFGAVFMFFTTQIFIAVGGKR
;
A
#
# COMPACT_ATOMS: atom_id res chain seq x y z
N MET A 1 -5.83 -3.73 -23.91
CA MET A 1 -6.59 -4.30 -22.77
C MET A 1 -5.76 -5.21 -21.86
N LYS A 2 -4.80 -6.00 -22.37
CA LYS A 2 -3.98 -6.93 -21.56
C LYS A 2 -3.28 -6.24 -20.36
N TYR A 3 -2.68 -5.08 -20.59
CA TYR A 3 -1.98 -4.31 -19.54
C TYR A 3 -2.91 -3.67 -18.50
N LEU A 4 -4.18 -3.43 -18.85
CA LEU A 4 -5.17 -2.82 -17.96
C LEU A 4 -5.65 -3.83 -16.91
N ILE A 5 -5.74 -5.11 -17.31
CA ILE A 5 -6.03 -6.23 -16.40
C ILE A 5 -4.84 -6.46 -15.45
N THR A 6 -3.61 -6.38 -15.94
CA THR A 6 -2.41 -6.47 -15.08
C THR A 6 -2.34 -5.33 -14.06
N LEU A 7 -2.73 -4.12 -14.48
CA LEU A 7 -2.81 -2.95 -13.59
C LEU A 7 -3.87 -3.14 -12.48
N LEU A 8 -5.04 -3.71 -12.81
CA LEU A 8 -6.11 -4.04 -11.85
C LEU A 8 -5.74 -5.16 -10.86
N PHE A 9 -4.79 -6.03 -11.21
CA PHE A 9 -4.24 -7.03 -10.29
C PHE A 9 -3.18 -6.42 -9.35
N LEU A 10 -2.43 -5.43 -9.83
CA LEU A 10 -1.45 -4.70 -9.03
C LEU A 10 -2.12 -3.79 -7.98
N THR A 11 -3.35 -3.30 -8.23
CA THR A 11 -4.07 -2.49 -7.22
C THR A 11 -4.49 -3.26 -5.98
N LYS A 12 -4.55 -4.61 -6.03
CA LYS A 12 -4.75 -5.44 -4.84
C LYS A 12 -3.56 -5.43 -3.88
N LEU A 13 -2.38 -5.06 -4.37
CA LEU A 13 -1.16 -4.90 -3.56
C LEU A 13 -1.04 -3.51 -2.92
N LEU A 14 -1.99 -2.59 -3.18
CA LEU A 14 -2.05 -1.26 -2.55
C LEU A 14 -2.86 -1.22 -1.26
N ASN A 15 -3.41 -2.34 -0.80
CA ASN A 15 -4.04 -2.39 0.51
C ASN A 15 -2.96 -2.65 1.56
N ALA A 16 -2.45 -1.60 2.21
CA ALA A 16 -1.76 -1.77 3.47
C ALA A 16 -2.76 -2.11 4.57
N SER A 17 -2.34 -3.03 5.44
CA SER A 17 -3.05 -3.30 6.70
C SER A 17 -3.05 -2.05 7.59
N MET A 18 -3.91 -2.04 8.59
CA MET A 18 -4.03 -0.95 9.57
C MET A 18 -3.79 -1.52 10.96
N LEU A 19 -3.19 -0.74 11.85
CA LEU A 19 -3.01 -1.12 13.24
C LEU A 19 -4.28 -0.75 14.03
N LEU A 20 -4.86 -1.70 14.76
CA LEU A 20 -5.98 -1.48 15.66
C LEU A 20 -5.52 -1.42 17.13
N GLY A 21 -5.32 -0.21 17.67
CA GLY A 21 -5.22 0.06 19.10
C GLY A 21 -4.16 -0.68 19.92
N ALA A 22 -4.29 -0.58 21.26
CA ALA A 22 -3.32 -1.05 22.26
C ALA A 22 -3.03 -2.56 22.21
N ASN A 23 -3.82 -3.32 21.44
CA ASN A 23 -3.66 -4.77 21.31
C ASN A 23 -2.76 -5.19 20.14
N SER A 24 -2.13 -4.23 19.45
CA SER A 24 -1.08 -4.49 18.45
C SER A 24 -1.52 -5.37 17.26
N TYR A 25 -2.82 -5.44 16.95
CA TYR A 25 -3.35 -6.26 15.86
C TYR A 25 -3.38 -5.49 14.53
N CYS A 26 -3.06 -6.19 13.44
CA CYS A 26 -3.30 -5.71 12.08
C CYS A 26 -4.71 -6.08 11.63
N ILE A 27 -5.38 -5.12 10.99
CA ILE A 27 -6.69 -5.26 10.39
C ILE A 27 -6.62 -4.89 8.90
N GLU A 28 -7.40 -5.57 8.08
CA GLU A 28 -7.49 -5.29 6.64
C GLU A 28 -8.64 -4.35 6.30
N ASP A 29 -9.71 -4.40 7.08
CA ASP A 29 -10.93 -3.63 6.84
C ASP A 29 -11.69 -3.41 8.15
N PHE A 30 -12.52 -2.37 8.20
CA PHE A 30 -13.42 -2.11 9.32
C PHE A 30 -14.65 -1.32 8.88
N TYR A 31 -15.74 -1.49 9.64
CA TYR A 31 -16.94 -0.66 9.51
C TYR A 31 -17.64 -0.49 10.86
N ILE A 32 -18.48 0.54 10.95
CA ILE A 32 -19.27 0.81 12.15
C ILE A 32 -20.74 0.62 11.82
N LYS A 33 -21.44 -0.20 12.59
CA LYS A 33 -22.88 -0.44 12.42
C LYS A 33 -23.56 -0.52 13.78
N ALA A 34 -24.60 0.30 13.96
CA ALA A 34 -25.42 0.35 15.18
C ALA A 34 -24.58 0.50 16.48
N GLY A 35 -23.57 1.39 16.47
CA GLY A 35 -22.69 1.64 17.62
C GLY A 35 -21.67 0.52 17.90
N SER A 36 -21.58 -0.50 17.05
CA SER A 36 -20.57 -1.55 17.13
C SER A 36 -19.52 -1.38 16.04
N PHE A 37 -18.25 -1.55 16.41
CA PHE A 37 -17.11 -1.55 15.52
C PHE A 37 -16.81 -2.97 15.07
N TYR A 38 -16.85 -3.21 13.77
CA TYR A 38 -16.55 -4.49 13.13
C TYR A 38 -15.22 -4.36 12.40
N TYR A 39 -14.35 -5.35 12.52
CA TYR A 39 -13.04 -5.34 11.89
C TYR A 39 -12.65 -6.73 11.39
N LEU A 40 -11.91 -6.75 10.29
CA LEU A 40 -11.36 -7.93 9.65
C LEU A 40 -9.89 -8.09 10.06
N ARG A 41 -9.54 -9.15 10.79
CA ARG A 41 -8.14 -9.37 11.19
C ARG A 41 -7.28 -9.89 10.04
N SER A 42 -6.05 -9.40 9.96
CA SER A 42 -5.09 -9.79 8.91
C SER A 42 -4.52 -11.21 9.06
N ASP A 43 -4.44 -11.75 10.28
CA ASP A 43 -3.82 -13.06 10.55
C ASP A 43 -4.68 -14.24 10.10
N ASN A 44 -6.00 -14.12 10.23
CA ASN A 44 -6.93 -15.21 9.97
C ASN A 44 -8.11 -14.83 9.06
N SER A 45 -8.13 -13.61 8.54
CA SER A 45 -9.19 -13.09 7.67
C SER A 45 -10.61 -13.28 8.24
N THR A 46 -10.74 -13.23 9.57
CA THR A 46 -12.02 -13.40 10.26
C THR A 46 -12.54 -12.05 10.75
N TRP A 47 -13.86 -11.85 10.64
CA TRP A 47 -14.53 -10.66 11.15
C TRP A 47 -14.81 -10.78 12.65
N TYR A 48 -14.49 -9.72 13.39
CA TYR A 48 -14.75 -9.57 14.82
C TYR A 48 -15.54 -8.29 15.07
N SER A 49 -16.20 -8.20 16.21
CA SER A 49 -16.93 -7.00 16.62
C SER A 49 -16.63 -6.62 18.07
N THR A 50 -16.70 -5.32 18.35
CA THR A 50 -16.62 -4.77 19.70
C THR A 50 -17.57 -3.58 19.84
N THR A 51 -18.09 -3.37 21.05
CA THR A 51 -19.08 -2.34 21.38
C THR A 51 -18.46 -1.02 21.83
N THR A 52 -17.12 -0.89 21.83
CA THR A 52 -16.44 0.25 22.46
C THR A 52 -16.06 1.35 21.46
N ASP A 53 -16.50 2.58 21.74
CA ASP A 53 -16.12 3.81 21.03
C ASP A 53 -14.62 4.13 21.11
N THR A 54 -13.87 3.52 22.04
CA THR A 54 -12.43 3.74 22.22
C THR A 54 -11.57 3.20 21.07
N TYR A 55 -12.05 2.25 20.27
CA TYR A 55 -11.23 1.62 19.21
C TYR A 55 -11.19 2.41 17.91
N THR A 56 -12.24 3.18 17.59
CA THR A 56 -12.28 4.01 16.36
C THR A 56 -11.22 5.11 16.39
N ALA A 57 -10.88 5.64 17.57
CA ALA A 57 -9.79 6.60 17.76
C ALA A 57 -8.37 6.00 17.64
N THR A 58 -8.26 4.67 17.47
CA THR A 58 -6.98 3.97 17.53
C THR A 58 -6.60 3.20 16.26
N VAL A 59 -7.42 3.26 15.21
CA VAL A 59 -7.03 2.72 13.90
C VAL A 59 -5.94 3.62 13.32
N ARG A 60 -4.73 3.10 13.17
CA ARG A 60 -3.62 3.78 12.53
C ARG A 60 -3.35 3.14 11.17
N PRO A 61 -3.55 3.87 10.06
CA PRO A 61 -3.26 3.33 8.73
C PRO A 61 -1.74 3.18 8.50
N ASN A 62 -1.38 2.60 7.36
CA ASN A 62 0.01 2.42 6.90
C ASN A 62 0.82 1.44 7.76
N TYR A 63 0.23 0.30 8.11
CA TYR A 63 0.94 -0.82 8.72
C TYR A 63 0.98 -2.02 7.77
N ILE A 64 1.92 -2.92 7.95
CA ILE A 64 2.06 -4.14 7.19
C ILE A 64 2.01 -5.30 8.18
N TYR A 65 1.12 -6.25 7.90
CA TYR A 65 1.07 -7.50 8.64
C TYR A 65 2.21 -8.42 8.21
N ASP A 66 3.05 -8.83 9.17
CA ASP A 66 4.08 -9.84 8.98
C ASP A 66 3.60 -11.19 9.50
N SER A 67 3.27 -12.10 8.57
CA SER A 67 2.80 -13.46 8.89
C SER A 67 3.85 -14.35 9.56
N ALA A 68 5.15 -14.05 9.43
CA ALA A 68 6.22 -14.84 10.04
C ALA A 68 6.37 -14.53 11.54
N THR A 69 6.20 -13.26 11.91
CA THR A 69 6.32 -12.80 13.30
C THR A 69 4.96 -12.58 13.98
N ASN A 70 3.87 -12.63 13.21
CA ASN A 70 2.52 -12.28 13.61
C ASN A 70 2.43 -10.85 14.18
N GLN A 71 3.23 -9.93 13.65
CA GLN A 71 3.32 -8.55 14.11
C GLN A 71 2.79 -7.57 13.07
N CYS A 72 2.33 -6.42 13.57
CA CYS A 72 1.85 -5.31 12.77
C CYS A 72 2.93 -4.23 12.76
N ASN A 73 3.71 -4.16 11.68
CA ASN A 73 4.85 -3.27 11.57
C ASN A 73 4.49 -2.00 10.79
N PRO A 74 5.00 -0.82 11.17
CA PRO A 74 4.77 0.39 10.40
C PRO A 74 5.37 0.26 9.01
N ASN A 75 4.64 0.70 7.99
CA ASN A 75 5.14 0.76 6.61
C ASN A 75 6.28 1.79 6.53
N MET A 76 7.25 1.58 5.63
CA MET A 76 8.35 2.52 5.37
C MET A 76 7.83 3.93 5.00
N SER A 77 6.63 4.02 4.42
CA SER A 77 5.92 5.29 4.17
C SER A 77 5.70 6.09 5.46
N TYR A 78 5.33 5.42 6.55
CA TYR A 78 5.09 6.04 7.85
C TYR A 78 6.38 6.51 8.51
N ILE A 79 7.50 5.79 8.30
CA ILE A 79 8.84 6.19 8.77
C ILE A 79 9.24 7.55 8.17
N LEU A 80 8.81 7.81 6.94
CA LEU A 80 9.07 9.07 6.23
C LEU A 80 8.03 10.17 6.53
N GLY A 81 7.07 9.92 7.42
CA GLY A 81 6.03 10.88 7.79
C GLY A 81 5.00 11.18 6.70
N MET A 82 4.89 10.32 5.68
CA MET A 82 3.98 10.48 4.55
C MET A 82 2.78 9.53 4.66
N GLN A 83 1.63 9.94 4.10
CA GLN A 83 0.54 9.00 3.85
C GLN A 83 0.93 7.98 2.78
N GLU A 84 0.40 6.76 2.83
CA GLU A 84 0.71 5.72 1.84
C GLU A 84 0.35 6.16 0.41
N THR A 85 -0.74 6.90 0.24
CA THR A 85 -1.14 7.48 -1.05
C THR A 85 -0.09 8.43 -1.61
N GLU A 86 0.48 9.29 -0.76
CA GLU A 86 1.55 10.23 -1.11
C GLU A 86 2.84 9.49 -1.46
N TYR A 87 3.18 8.45 -0.68
CA TYR A 87 4.35 7.62 -0.93
C TYR A 87 4.25 6.83 -2.24
N ASN A 88 3.09 6.21 -2.51
CA ASN A 88 2.84 5.48 -3.76
C ASN A 88 2.80 6.42 -4.97
N PHE A 89 2.26 7.63 -4.81
CA PHE A 89 2.34 8.67 -5.84
C PHE A 89 3.80 9.07 -6.13
N LEU A 90 4.60 9.27 -5.08
CA LEU A 90 6.01 9.62 -5.21
C LEU A 90 6.80 8.50 -5.92
N LEU A 91 6.58 7.24 -5.54
CA LEU A 91 7.17 6.08 -6.21
C LEU A 91 6.77 6.01 -7.68
N GLY A 92 5.50 6.23 -8.00
CA GLY A 92 5.00 6.29 -9.38
C GLY A 92 5.68 7.40 -10.19
N LEU A 93 5.83 8.58 -9.61
CA LEU A 93 6.49 9.73 -10.23
C LEU A 93 7.98 9.47 -10.48
N VAL A 94 8.68 8.87 -9.51
CA VAL A 94 10.08 8.44 -9.66
C VAL A 94 10.19 7.42 -10.80
N GLY A 95 9.31 6.41 -10.85
CA GLY A 95 9.29 5.43 -11.93
C GLY A 95 9.07 6.04 -13.31
N LEU A 96 8.19 7.04 -13.42
CA LEU A 96 7.93 7.77 -14.66
C LEU A 96 9.18 8.55 -15.13
N ILE A 97 9.86 9.24 -14.22
CA ILE A 97 11.11 9.95 -14.54
C ILE A 97 12.18 8.98 -15.01
N PHE A 98 12.38 7.86 -14.31
CA PHE A 98 13.34 6.83 -14.72
C PHE A 98 13.01 6.27 -16.11
N GLY A 99 11.75 5.97 -16.39
CA GLY A 99 11.30 5.50 -17.70
C GLY A 99 11.58 6.51 -18.81
N ALA A 100 11.31 7.80 -18.57
CA ALA A 100 11.56 8.87 -19.54
C ALA A 100 13.07 9.04 -19.81
N VAL A 101 13.90 9.03 -18.76
CA VAL A 101 15.36 9.12 -18.88
C VAL A 101 15.92 7.91 -19.65
N PHE A 102 15.45 6.70 -19.34
CA PHE A 102 15.85 5.49 -20.06
C PHE A 102 15.46 5.54 -21.55
N MET A 103 14.25 6.00 -21.87
CA MET A 103 13.83 6.18 -23.26
C MET A 103 14.70 7.22 -23.99
N PHE A 104 15.04 8.33 -23.33
CA PHE A 104 15.93 9.33 -23.89
C PHE A 104 17.32 8.76 -24.20
N PHE A 105 17.94 8.03 -23.26
CA PHE A 105 19.25 7.42 -23.50
C PHE A 105 19.22 6.34 -24.58
N THR A 106 18.19 5.49 -24.60
CA THR A 106 18.07 4.45 -25.63
C THR A 106 17.87 5.04 -27.01
N THR A 107 17.02 6.07 -27.17
CA THR A 107 16.85 6.79 -28.45
C THR A 107 18.15 7.44 -28.91
N GLN A 108 18.92 8.09 -28.01
CA GLN A 108 20.24 8.64 -28.36
C GLN A 108 21.22 7.56 -28.84
N ILE A 109 21.24 6.39 -28.19
CA ILE A 109 22.08 5.25 -28.62
C ILE A 109 21.65 4.75 -30.00
N PHE A 110 20.34 4.58 -30.25
CA PHE A 110 19.83 4.15 -31.56
C PHE A 110 20.17 5.14 -32.67
N ILE A 111 20.09 6.45 -32.41
CA ILE A 111 20.47 7.49 -33.37
C ILE A 111 21.99 7.47 -33.61
N ALA A 112 22.81 7.35 -32.56
CA ALA A 112 24.26 7.36 -32.68
C ALA A 112 24.83 6.11 -33.38
N VAL A 113 24.21 4.94 -33.16
CA VAL A 113 24.66 3.66 -33.74
C VAL A 113 23.98 3.39 -35.09
N GLY A 114 22.70 3.72 -35.24
CA GLY A 114 21.91 3.51 -36.45
C GLY A 114 22.00 4.63 -37.49
N GLY A 115 22.42 5.83 -37.09
CA GLY A 115 22.58 7.00 -37.97
C GLY A 115 23.90 7.04 -38.76
N LYS A 116 24.77 6.02 -38.63
CA LYS A 116 25.90 5.83 -39.55
C LYS A 116 25.46 5.05 -40.79
N ARG A 117 24.61 5.66 -41.61
CA ARG A 117 24.49 5.41 -43.06
C ARG A 117 24.05 6.69 -43.76
#